data_AF-A0A0H3ZXB9-F1
#
_entry.id   AF-A0A0H3ZXB9-F1
#
_cell.length_a   1.000
_cell.length_b   1.000
_cell.length_c   1.000
_cell.angle_alpha   90.00
_cell.angle_beta   90.00
_cell.angle_gamma   90.00
#
_symmetry.space_group_name_H-M   'P 1'
#
loop_
_entity.id
_entity.type
_entity.pdbx_description
1 polymer ?
#
loop_
_entity_poly.entity_id
_entity_poly.type
_entity_poly.pdbx_seq_one_letter_code
_entity_poly.pdbx_strand_id
1 'polypeptide(L)'
;MKNGNSYIYKSSNAGLSLVYLLETEVQRIKKIKWSKRNGKDSKMALVFESIALTQGVKTDAARRYANCSNIPNMVDNINKKIMSLGLMIVRVDPWGVPPNADFHHWYLVEAPIMNVPVQMAVNDPIM
;
A
#
# COMPACT_ATOMS: atom_id res chain seq x y z
N MET A 1 20.70 -19.60 4.35
CA MET A 1 19.40 -18.91 4.51
C MET A 1 19.29 -17.82 3.45
N LYS A 2 18.54 -18.08 2.37
CA LYS A 2 18.23 -17.10 1.32
C LYS A 2 16.76 -17.28 0.95
N ASN A 3 15.85 -16.59 1.64
CA ASN A 3 14.49 -16.43 1.14
C ASN A 3 14.50 -15.22 0.22
N GLY A 4 14.81 -15.45 -1.05
CA GLY A 4 14.59 -14.47 -2.10
C GLY A 4 13.10 -14.34 -2.33
N ASN A 5 12.45 -13.44 -1.62
CA ASN A 5 11.18 -12.88 -2.09
C ASN A 5 11.52 -12.05 -3.32
N SER A 6 11.41 -12.66 -4.50
CA SER A 6 11.68 -12.00 -5.77
C SER A 6 10.55 -11.03 -6.09
N TYR A 7 10.66 -9.80 -5.58
CA TYR A 7 9.83 -8.71 -6.06
C TYR A 7 10.34 -8.28 -7.44
N ILE A 8 9.42 -8.13 -8.39
CA ILE A 8 9.73 -7.49 -9.67
C ILE A 8 9.44 -6.01 -9.49
N TYR A 9 10.40 -5.16 -9.85
CA TYR A 9 10.25 -3.71 -9.76
C TYR A 9 10.10 -3.12 -11.16
N LYS A 10 9.09 -2.25 -11.34
CA LYS A 10 8.94 -1.39 -12.53
C LYS A 10 8.76 0.05 -12.07
N SER A 11 9.39 1.00 -12.75
CA SER A 11 9.20 2.41 -12.44
C SER A 11 7.75 2.81 -12.76
N SER A 12 7.08 3.48 -11.83
CA SER A 12 5.81 4.15 -12.08
C SER A 12 6.02 5.50 -12.76
N ASN A 13 4.97 6.06 -13.37
CA ASN A 13 4.99 7.45 -13.88
C ASN A 13 5.28 8.49 -12.78
N ALA A 14 5.20 8.10 -11.49
CA ALA A 14 5.53 8.91 -10.33
C ALA A 14 6.99 8.74 -9.85
N GLY A 15 7.83 7.98 -10.58
CA GLY A 15 9.24 7.75 -10.23
C GLY A 15 9.47 6.74 -9.11
N LEU A 16 8.42 6.14 -8.55
CA LEU A 16 8.50 5.13 -7.49
C LEU A 16 8.53 3.71 -8.07
N SER A 17 9.28 2.82 -7.43
CA SER A 17 9.37 1.40 -7.78
C SER A 17 8.08 0.66 -7.41
N LEU A 18 7.31 0.23 -8.42
CA LEU A 18 6.15 -0.64 -8.25
C LEU A 18 6.56 -1.99 -7.70
N VAL A 19 5.77 -2.54 -6.78
CA VAL A 19 5.98 -3.86 -6.19
C VAL A 19 4.90 -4.81 -6.64
N TYR A 20 5.29 -5.88 -7.32
CA TYR A 20 4.40 -6.98 -7.67
C TYR A 20 4.57 -8.12 -6.65
N LEU A 21 3.51 -8.37 -5.88
CA LEU A 21 3.45 -9.47 -4.93
C LEU A 21 2.79 -10.68 -5.56
N LEU A 22 3.27 -11.89 -5.23
CA LEU A 22 2.53 -13.10 -5.54
C LEU A 22 1.26 -13.18 -4.68
N GLU A 23 0.23 -13.84 -5.19
CA GLU A 23 -1.03 -14.01 -4.45
C GLU A 23 -0.80 -14.66 -3.07
N THR A 24 0.11 -15.63 -2.99
CA THR A 24 0.51 -16.28 -1.75
C THR A 24 1.12 -15.30 -0.73
N GLU A 25 1.89 -14.32 -1.19
CA GLU A 25 2.45 -13.28 -0.33
C GLU A 25 1.39 -12.29 0.13
N VAL A 26 0.46 -11.91 -0.75
CA VAL A 26 -0.69 -11.08 -0.38
C VAL A 26 -1.50 -11.74 0.73
N GLN A 27 -1.83 -13.03 0.57
CA GLN A 27 -2.55 -13.78 1.62
C GLN A 27 -1.75 -13.89 2.91
N ARG A 28 -0.43 -14.09 2.83
CA ARG A 28 0.47 -14.11 3.99
C ARG A 28 0.45 -12.79 4.75
N ILE A 29 0.60 -11.66 4.05
CA ILE A 29 0.58 -10.33 4.66
C ILE A 29 -0.80 -10.04 5.26
N LYS A 30 -1.89 -10.41 4.56
CA LYS A 30 -3.26 -10.29 5.07
C LYS A 30 -3.40 -10.95 6.44
N LYS A 31 -3.00 -12.23 6.52
CA LYS A 31 -3.07 -13.04 7.74
C LYS A 31 -2.25 -12.45 8.90
N ILE A 32 -1.12 -11.83 8.61
CA ILE A 32 -0.23 -11.24 9.64
C ILE A 32 -0.74 -9.89 10.13
N LYS A 33 -1.26 -9.03 9.23
CA LYS A 33 -1.56 -7.62 9.55
C LYS A 33 -3.02 -7.36 9.94
N TRP A 34 -3.94 -8.24 9.52
CA TRP A 34 -5.37 -8.12 9.81
C TRP A 34 -5.99 -9.47 10.16
N SER A 35 -6.56 -9.57 11.36
CA SER A 35 -7.32 -10.74 11.78
C SER A 35 -8.67 -10.81 11.08
N LYS A 36 -9.13 -12.03 10.79
CA LYS A 36 -10.49 -12.27 10.31
C LYS A 36 -11.49 -12.07 11.46
N ARG A 37 -12.66 -11.51 11.15
CA ARG A 37 -13.80 -11.43 12.07
C ARG A 37 -14.95 -12.25 11.49
N ASN A 38 -15.43 -13.24 12.25
CA ASN A 38 -16.46 -14.21 11.79
C ASN A 38 -16.07 -14.90 10.47
N GLY A 39 -14.81 -15.30 10.33
CA GLY A 39 -14.29 -15.95 9.12
C GLY A 39 -14.12 -15.02 7.90
N LYS A 40 -14.49 -13.73 8.01
CA LYS A 40 -14.41 -12.75 6.93
C LYS A 40 -13.20 -11.84 7.08
N ASP A 41 -12.60 -11.51 5.94
CA ASP A 41 -11.55 -10.50 5.87
C ASP A 41 -12.10 -9.11 6.18
N SER A 42 -11.27 -8.28 6.82
CA SER A 42 -11.61 -6.88 7.05
C SER A 42 -11.63 -6.10 5.73
N LYS A 43 -12.40 -5.01 5.65
CA LYS A 43 -12.40 -4.13 4.47
C LYS A 43 -10.99 -3.62 4.13
N MET A 44 -10.17 -3.33 5.13
CA MET A 44 -8.75 -2.95 4.93
C MET A 44 -7.95 -4.05 4.22
N ALA A 45 -8.11 -5.31 4.65
CA ALA A 45 -7.42 -6.43 4.04
C ALA A 45 -7.84 -6.64 2.58
N LEU A 46 -9.13 -6.44 2.26
CA LEU A 46 -9.66 -6.52 0.90
C LEU A 46 -9.19 -5.34 0.02
N VAL A 47 -9.11 -4.12 0.57
CA VAL A 47 -8.54 -2.98 -0.16
C VAL A 47 -7.06 -3.22 -0.47
N PHE A 48 -6.28 -3.68 0.51
CA PHE A 48 -4.88 -4.05 0.30
C PHE A 48 -4.73 -5.11 -0.79
N GLU A 49 -5.53 -6.17 -0.73
CA GLU A 49 -5.54 -7.25 -1.74
C GLU A 49 -5.84 -6.74 -3.14
N SER A 50 -6.90 -5.93 -3.28
CA SER A 50 -7.30 -5.37 -4.57
C SER A 50 -6.16 -4.56 -5.22
N ILE A 51 -5.45 -3.76 -4.42
CA ILE A 51 -4.36 -2.91 -4.91
C ILE A 51 -3.09 -3.73 -5.15
N ALA A 52 -2.75 -4.66 -4.27
CA ALA A 52 -1.55 -5.48 -4.37
C ALA A 52 -1.59 -6.45 -5.57
N LEU A 53 -2.77 -7.01 -5.88
CA LEU A 53 -2.97 -7.91 -7.01
C LEU A 53 -3.16 -7.16 -8.34
N THR A 54 -3.62 -5.91 -8.30
CA THR A 54 -3.91 -5.11 -9.51
C THR A 54 -3.29 -3.72 -9.40
N GLN A 55 -2.09 -3.57 -9.98
CA GLN A 55 -1.43 -2.28 -10.07
C GLN A 55 -2.26 -1.29 -10.89
N GLY A 56 -2.39 -0.06 -10.40
CA GLY A 56 -3.19 0.98 -11.04
C GLY A 56 -4.69 0.71 -10.96
N VAL A 57 -5.15 0.03 -9.92
CA VAL A 57 -6.59 -0.17 -9.71
C VAL A 57 -7.28 1.18 -9.48
N LYS A 58 -8.42 1.38 -10.17
CA LYS A 58 -9.25 2.58 -9.98
C LYS A 58 -9.93 2.56 -8.61
N THR A 59 -10.11 3.72 -8.00
CA THR A 59 -10.84 3.86 -6.72
C THR A 59 -12.16 3.10 -6.72
N ASP A 60 -12.99 3.25 -7.76
CA ASP A 60 -14.30 2.59 -7.84
C ASP A 60 -14.23 1.06 -7.92
N ALA A 61 -13.16 0.52 -8.51
CA ALA A 61 -12.96 -0.92 -8.59
C ALA A 61 -12.56 -1.47 -7.22
N ALA A 62 -11.59 -0.83 -6.55
CA ALA A 62 -11.19 -1.19 -5.19
C ALA A 62 -12.36 -1.02 -4.19
N ARG A 63 -13.17 0.04 -4.38
CA ARG A 63 -14.36 0.34 -3.58
C ARG A 63 -15.38 -0.79 -3.67
N ARG A 64 -15.70 -1.23 -4.90
CA ARG A 64 -16.63 -2.33 -5.17
C ARG A 64 -16.12 -3.65 -4.62
N TYR A 65 -14.83 -3.94 -4.80
CA TYR A 65 -14.21 -5.17 -4.31
C TYR A 65 -14.26 -5.27 -2.77
N ALA A 66 -13.88 -4.20 -2.07
CA ALA A 66 -13.81 -4.19 -0.61
C ALA A 66 -15.11 -3.78 0.10
N ASN A 67 -16.14 -3.40 -0.65
CA ASN A 67 -17.41 -2.86 -0.16
C ASN A 67 -17.20 -1.75 0.91
N CYS A 68 -16.37 -0.76 0.61
CA CYS A 68 -16.08 0.39 1.49
C CYS A 68 -16.52 1.71 0.85
N SER A 69 -16.70 2.79 1.60
CA SER A 69 -17.06 4.10 1.02
C SER A 69 -15.85 5.00 0.79
N ASN A 70 -14.88 5.01 1.72
CA ASN A 70 -13.73 5.90 1.72
C ASN A 70 -12.41 5.11 1.59
N ILE A 71 -11.93 4.97 0.35
CA ILE A 71 -10.64 4.32 0.05
C ILE A 71 -9.45 5.11 0.59
N PRO A 72 -9.33 6.44 0.40
CA PRO A 72 -8.18 7.20 0.89
C PRO A 72 -7.87 6.99 2.38
N ASN A 73 -8.87 7.16 3.25
CA ASN A 73 -8.69 6.95 4.68
C ASN A 73 -8.34 5.48 5.01
N MET A 74 -8.89 4.53 4.25
CA MET A 74 -8.53 3.12 4.41
C MET A 74 -7.06 2.86 4.06
N VAL A 75 -6.58 3.48 2.98
CA VAL A 75 -5.19 3.37 2.53
C VAL A 75 -4.22 3.95 3.54
N ASP A 76 -4.54 5.09 4.18
CA ASP A 76 -3.70 5.65 5.25
C ASP A 76 -3.51 4.66 6.40
N ASN A 77 -4.59 3.97 6.78
CA ASN A 77 -4.54 2.95 7.83
C ASN A 77 -3.83 1.66 7.40
N ILE A 78 -3.91 1.30 6.12
CA ILE A 78 -3.14 0.19 5.54
C ILE A 78 -1.65 0.53 5.56
N ASN A 79 -1.27 1.72 5.10
CA ASN A 79 0.12 2.18 5.04
C ASN A 79 0.79 2.13 6.42
N LYS A 80 0.12 2.57 7.48
CA LYS A 80 0.62 2.43 8.86
C LYS A 80 1.01 0.99 9.23
N LYS A 81 0.34 -0.02 8.67
CA LYS A 81 0.60 -1.44 8.95
C LYS A 81 1.67 -2.05 8.05
N ILE A 82 1.68 -1.70 6.76
CA ILE A 82 2.56 -2.33 5.75
C ILE A 82 3.90 -1.61 5.57
N MET A 83 4.04 -0.37 6.04
CA MET A 83 5.29 0.39 5.93
C MET A 83 6.46 -0.28 6.65
N SER A 84 6.20 -0.94 7.78
CA SER A 84 7.17 -1.83 8.47
C SER A 84 7.69 -3.00 7.62
N LEU A 85 7.05 -3.31 6.50
CA LEU A 85 7.47 -4.33 5.53
C LEU A 85 8.21 -3.72 4.33
N GLY A 86 8.52 -2.43 4.35
CA GLY A 86 9.09 -1.72 3.20
C GLY A 86 8.10 -1.51 2.06
N LEU A 87 6.79 -1.55 2.34
CA LEU A 87 5.73 -1.40 1.35
C LEU A 87 4.90 -0.15 1.62
N MET A 88 4.46 0.51 0.55
CA MET A 88 3.56 1.66 0.63
C MET A 88 2.56 1.61 -0.52
N ILE A 89 1.31 2.01 -0.25
CA ILE A 89 0.32 2.26 -1.28
C ILE A 89 0.30 3.75 -1.57
N VAL A 90 0.38 4.10 -2.84
CA VAL A 90 0.36 5.48 -3.33
C VAL A 90 -0.83 5.72 -4.25
N ARG A 91 -1.33 6.95 -4.21
CA ARG A 91 -2.34 7.48 -5.12
C ARG A 91 -1.63 8.20 -6.26
N VAL A 92 -1.97 7.89 -7.49
CA VAL A 92 -1.52 8.65 -8.67
C VAL A 92 -2.73 9.22 -9.38
N ASP A 93 -2.72 10.54 -9.55
CA ASP A 93 -3.75 11.26 -10.27
C ASP A 93 -3.43 11.18 -11.78
N PRO A 94 -4.40 10.76 -12.62
CA PRO A 94 -4.18 10.63 -14.06
C PRO A 94 -3.91 12.00 -14.70
N TRP A 95 -2.92 12.04 -15.59
CA TRP A 95 -2.58 13.25 -16.33
C TRP A 95 -3.76 13.71 -17.20
N GLY A 96 -4.03 15.02 -17.20
CA GLY A 96 -5.07 15.64 -18.04
C GLY A 96 -6.50 15.49 -17.52
N VAL A 97 -6.67 14.98 -16.30
CA VAL A 97 -7.99 14.85 -15.66
C VAL A 97 -8.23 16.03 -14.70
N PRO A 98 -9.44 16.62 -14.69
CA PRO A 98 -9.78 17.69 -13.75
C PRO A 98 -9.56 17.24 -12.29
N PRO A 99 -9.10 18.13 -11.39
CA PRO A 99 -8.85 17.79 -9.98
C PRO A 99 -10.07 17.21 -9.25
N ASN A 100 -11.28 17.50 -9.74
CA ASN A 100 -12.55 17.11 -9.14
C ASN A 100 -13.12 15.80 -9.71
N ALA A 101 -12.44 15.18 -10.67
CA ALA A 101 -12.89 13.91 -11.20
C ALA A 101 -12.33 12.77 -10.34
N ASP A 102 -13.20 11.92 -9.81
CA ASP A 102 -12.92 10.84 -8.85
C ASP A 102 -12.08 9.67 -9.42
N PHE A 103 -11.21 9.93 -10.41
CA PHE A 103 -10.42 8.92 -11.12
C PHE A 103 -9.02 8.75 -10.52
N HIS A 104 -8.90 8.30 -9.28
CA HIS A 104 -7.59 7.95 -8.74
C HIS A 104 -7.18 6.51 -9.08
N HIS A 105 -5.90 6.33 -9.40
CA HIS A 105 -5.29 5.01 -9.57
C HIS A 105 -4.38 4.72 -8.37
N TRP A 106 -4.47 3.51 -7.85
CA TRP A 106 -3.73 3.07 -6.67
C TRP A 106 -2.68 2.05 -7.05
N TYR A 107 -1.49 2.20 -6.47
CA TYR A 107 -0.34 1.35 -6.74
C TYR A 107 0.30 0.91 -5.45
N LEU A 108 0.82 -0.32 -5.43
CA LEU A 108 1.71 -0.79 -4.38
C LEU A 108 3.15 -0.52 -4.83
N VAL A 109 3.91 0.19 -4.00
CA VAL A 109 5.30 0.58 -4.25
C VAL A 109 6.19 0.17 -3.10
N GLU A 110 7.48 0.17 -3.35
CA GLU A 110 8.49 0.13 -2.31
C GLU A 110 8.41 1.42 -1.50
N ALA A 111 8.37 1.30 -0.18
CA ALA A 111 8.39 2.46 0.70
C ALA A 111 9.73 3.18 0.50
N PRO A 112 9.73 4.51 0.28
CA PRO A 112 10.98 5.27 0.23
C PRO A 112 11.58 5.32 1.64
N ILE A 113 12.47 4.38 1.95
CA ILE A 113 13.18 4.34 3.22
C ILE A 113 14.28 5.41 3.15
N MET A 114 14.03 6.55 3.79
CA MET A 114 15.07 7.52 4.07
C MET A 114 15.92 7.02 5.24
N ASN A 115 17.22 6.85 5.02
CA ASN A 115 18.16 6.72 6.12
C ASN A 115 18.25 8.07 6.84
N VAL A 116 17.52 8.22 7.94
CA VAL A 116 17.63 9.40 8.80
C VAL A 116 18.88 9.24 9.66
N PRO A 117 19.82 10.20 9.65
CA PRO A 117 20.98 10.14 10.53
C PRO A 117 20.52 10.11 11.99
N VAL A 118 21.18 9.28 12.82
CA VAL A 118 20.85 9.06 14.25
C VAL A 118 20.76 10.38 15.04
N GLN A 119 21.49 11.41 14.62
CA GLN A 119 21.48 12.75 15.19
C GLN A 119 20.11 13.45 15.13
N MET A 120 19.22 13.06 14.21
CA MET A 120 17.86 13.59 14.12
C MET A 120 16.81 12.72 14.83
N ALA A 121 17.21 11.55 15.35
CA ALA A 121 16.34 10.65 16.10
C ALA A 121 16.39 10.89 17.62
N VAL A 122 17.28 11.79 18.08
CA VAL A 122 17.39 12.19 19.48
C VAL A 122 16.36 13.27 19.76
N ASN A 123 15.25 12.87 20.39
CA ASN A 123 14.24 13.77 20.94
C ASN A 123 14.53 14.15 22.40
N ASP A 124 15.68 13.75 22.93
CA ASP A 124 16.09 14.10 24.28
C ASP A 124 16.64 15.53 24.28
N PRO A 125 16.06 16.45 25.08
CA PRO A 125 16.66 17.76 25.26
C PRO A 125 18.05 17.56 25.89
N ILE A 126 19.06 18.13 25.23
CA ILE A 126 20.41 18.22 25.78
C ILE A 126 20.29 18.95 27.13
N MET A 127 20.60 18.27 28.23
CA MET A 127 20.79 18.88 29.56
C MET A 127 22.12 19.62 29.62
#